data_AF-A0A0C6FTN6-F1
#
_entry.id   AF-A0A0C6FTN6-F1
#
_cell.length_a   1.000
_cell.length_b   1.000
_cell.length_c   1.000
_cell.angle_alpha   90.00
_cell.angle_beta   90.00
_cell.angle_gamma   90.00
#
_symmetry.space_group_name_H-M   'P 1'
#
loop_
_entity.id
_entity.type
_entity.pdbx_description
1 polymer ?
#
loop_
_entity_poly.entity_id
_entity_poly.type
_entity_poly.pdbx_seq_one_letter_code
_entity_poly.pdbx_strand_id
1 'polypeptide(L)'
;MMRFKPWPRPTAFEDTARKRAAYRHKQVREQAALPLFAPVIAERQLGVDEEMVRRTGQWERQQAENRRQRAAGWRRARERLFAHPTGERLAIRALWRACPYPADPSYLGTLLHEIATGRIDPAHPPWGGRHTLTPRTTPKPASFTEAFRQIGRRTVGGGPKTTGADERLFCGNLGSGILFLTSRVRLCEPNESFYTSSNHRLRDSHVGRGGHWVDIVVRGTCSDAELILIRRLAQREDTRPVRVRRSLGSARESERECLRGEDRAASREPDHATDRTAPCPNHSASP
;
A
#
# COMPACT_ATOMS: atom_id res chain seq x y z
N MET A 1 -8.76 13.42 -2.08
CA MET A 1 -8.51 14.28 -0.91
C MET A 1 -7.98 15.64 -1.39
N MET A 2 -8.65 16.76 -1.10
CA MET A 2 -8.19 18.09 -1.53
C MET A 2 -6.99 18.55 -0.69
N ARG A 3 -5.85 18.82 -1.35
CA ARG A 3 -4.60 19.22 -0.70
C ARG A 3 -4.62 20.66 -0.17
N PHE A 4 -5.29 21.56 -0.89
CA PHE A 4 -5.50 22.94 -0.47
C PHE A 4 -6.78 23.02 0.35
N LYS A 5 -6.66 22.93 1.68
CA LYS A 5 -7.79 23.12 2.58
C LYS A 5 -8.06 24.62 2.76
N PRO A 6 -9.31 25.09 2.52
CA PRO A 6 -9.70 26.44 2.90
C PRO A 6 -9.42 26.66 4.38
N TRP A 7 -8.90 27.85 4.73
CA TRP A 7 -8.79 28.20 6.14
C TRP A 7 -10.21 28.42 6.70
N PRO A 8 -10.56 27.80 7.85
CA PRO A 8 -11.91 27.93 8.40
C PRO A 8 -12.21 29.40 8.69
N ARG A 9 -13.47 29.80 8.44
CA ARG A 9 -13.92 31.15 8.80
C ARG A 9 -13.85 31.29 10.32
N PRO A 10 -13.31 32.40 10.85
CA PRO A 10 -13.32 32.63 12.29
C PRO A 10 -14.76 32.61 12.80
N THR A 11 -15.04 31.72 13.75
CA THR A 11 -16.30 31.72 14.49
C THR A 11 -16.10 32.42 15.82
N ALA A 12 -17.17 32.98 16.39
CA ALA A 12 -17.14 33.53 17.73
C ALA A 12 -16.90 32.41 18.76
N PHE A 13 -16.38 32.77 19.93
CA PHE A 13 -16.30 31.82 21.04
C PHE A 13 -17.71 31.56 21.58
N GLU A 14 -18.18 30.33 21.43
CA GLU A 14 -19.47 29.93 21.98
C GLU A 14 -19.35 29.67 23.49
N ASP A 15 -19.95 30.53 24.29
CA ASP A 15 -20.16 30.24 25.71
C ASP A 15 -21.28 29.19 25.85
N THR A 16 -20.98 28.06 26.49
CA THR A 16 -21.91 26.93 26.62
C THR A 16 -21.97 26.48 28.06
N ALA A 17 -23.12 25.97 28.49
CA ALA A 17 -23.30 25.40 29.83
C ALA A 17 -22.22 24.36 30.18
N ARG A 18 -21.82 23.54 29.20
CA ARG A 18 -20.74 22.56 29.36
C ARG A 18 -19.39 23.21 29.64
N LYS A 19 -19.02 24.30 28.95
CA LYS A 19 -17.75 25.02 29.18
C LYS A 19 -17.74 25.69 30.57
N ARG A 20 -18.87 26.27 30.98
CA ARG A 20 -19.05 26.86 32.32
C ARG A 20 -18.92 25.80 33.42
N ALA A 21 -19.60 24.66 33.28
CA ALA A 21 -19.50 23.54 34.23
C ALA A 21 -18.06 22.98 34.30
N ALA A 22 -17.40 22.81 33.16
CA ALA A 22 -16.01 22.36 33.11
C ALA A 22 -15.05 23.32 33.84
N TYR A 23 -15.29 24.63 33.76
CA TYR A 23 -14.50 25.61 34.51
C TYR A 23 -14.76 25.53 36.02
N ARG A 24 -16.01 25.37 36.47
CA ARG A 24 -16.31 25.12 37.89
C ARG A 24 -15.61 23.88 38.42
N HIS A 25 -15.64 22.78 37.66
CA HIS A 25 -14.94 21.55 38.04
C HIS A 25 -13.43 21.76 38.10
N LYS A 26 -12.87 22.56 37.19
CA LYS A 26 -11.46 22.96 37.24
C LYS A 26 -11.16 23.75 38.52
N GLN A 27 -12.00 24.71 38.90
CA GLN A 27 -11.83 25.51 40.12
C GLN A 27 -11.78 24.63 41.37
N VAL A 28 -12.77 23.73 41.51
CA VAL A 28 -12.84 22.77 42.62
C VAL A 28 -11.61 21.86 42.64
N ARG A 29 -11.17 21.37 41.48
CA ARG A 29 -9.97 20.51 41.38
C ARG A 29 -8.70 21.24 41.79
N GLU A 30 -8.54 22.51 41.42
CA GLU A 30 -7.38 23.32 41.80
C GLU A 30 -7.36 23.59 43.31
N GLN A 31 -8.51 23.88 43.92
CA GLN A 31 -8.62 24.05 45.38
C GLN A 31 -8.35 22.73 46.12
N ALA A 32 -8.90 21.62 45.65
CA ALA A 32 -8.72 20.30 46.24
C ALA A 32 -7.29 19.76 46.12
N ALA A 33 -6.54 20.19 45.10
CA ALA A 33 -5.14 19.79 44.92
C ALA A 33 -4.22 20.36 46.02
N LEU A 34 -4.56 21.51 46.61
CA LEU A 34 -3.80 22.18 47.66
C LEU A 34 -4.74 22.64 48.79
N PRO A 35 -5.27 21.72 49.62
CA PRO A 35 -6.34 22.03 50.57
C PRO A 35 -6.01 23.13 51.58
N LEU A 36 -4.76 23.19 52.06
CA LEU A 36 -4.30 24.23 52.99
C LEU A 36 -4.31 25.63 52.38
N PHE A 37 -4.22 25.73 51.05
CA PHE A 37 -4.25 26.99 50.30
C PHE A 37 -5.59 27.21 49.60
N ALA A 38 -6.59 26.34 49.80
CA ALA A 38 -7.87 26.43 49.11
C ALA A 38 -8.55 27.82 49.24
N PRO A 39 -8.56 28.51 50.39
CA PRO A 39 -9.16 29.85 50.51
C PRO A 39 -8.41 30.87 49.65
N VAL A 40 -7.08 30.87 49.69
CA VAL A 40 -6.22 31.77 48.92
C VAL A 40 -6.33 31.50 47.41
N ILE A 41 -6.49 30.25 47.02
CA ILE A 41 -6.71 29.85 45.63
C ILE A 41 -8.09 30.31 45.16
N ALA A 42 -9.14 30.13 45.97
CA ALA A 42 -10.49 30.57 45.65
C ALA A 42 -10.56 32.09 45.46
N GLU A 43 -9.91 32.89 46.31
CA GLU A 43 -9.83 34.35 46.19
C GLU A 43 -9.19 34.82 44.88
N ARG A 44 -8.22 34.07 44.35
CA ARG A 44 -7.54 34.40 43.09
C ARG A 44 -8.27 33.90 41.85
N GLN A 45 -9.22 32.98 42.00
CA GLN A 45 -9.95 32.42 40.87
C GLN A 45 -11.00 33.41 40.36
N LEU A 46 -10.98 33.65 39.05
CA LEU A 46 -11.99 34.48 38.39
C LEU A 46 -13.38 33.87 38.50
N GLY A 47 -14.41 34.73 38.55
CA GLY A 47 -15.80 34.32 38.39
C GLY A 47 -16.01 33.60 37.06
N VAL A 48 -17.01 32.72 36.97
CA VAL A 48 -17.26 31.94 35.75
C VAL A 48 -17.56 32.85 34.56
N ASP A 49 -18.36 33.89 34.76
CA ASP A 49 -18.71 34.83 33.69
C ASP A 49 -17.49 35.65 33.25
N GLU A 50 -16.68 36.12 34.19
CA GLU A 50 -15.41 36.83 33.90
C GLU A 50 -14.43 35.96 33.11
N GLU A 51 -14.30 34.68 33.47
CA GLU A 51 -13.47 33.72 32.73
C GLU A 51 -14.00 33.50 31.32
N MET A 52 -15.32 33.41 31.11
CA MET A 52 -15.88 33.26 29.77
C MET A 52 -15.60 34.51 28.91
N VAL A 53 -15.74 35.72 29.46
CA VAL A 53 -15.33 36.96 28.77
C VAL A 53 -13.84 36.95 28.43
N ARG A 54 -12.98 36.56 29.38
CA ARG A 54 -11.53 36.44 29.16
C ARG A 54 -11.22 35.46 28.03
N ARG A 55 -11.89 34.30 27.99
CA ARG A 55 -11.72 33.28 26.96
C ARG A 55 -12.18 33.75 25.59
N THR A 56 -13.28 34.50 25.51
CA THR A 56 -13.73 35.12 24.26
C THR A 56 -12.65 36.06 23.70
N GLY A 57 -12.14 36.99 24.52
CA GLY A 57 -11.08 37.90 24.08
C GLY A 57 -9.75 37.20 23.76
N GLN A 58 -9.43 36.08 24.43
CA GLN A 58 -8.28 35.25 24.05
C GLN A 58 -8.50 34.51 22.73
N TRP A 59 -9.70 33.96 22.52
CA TRP A 59 -10.05 33.25 21.30
C TRP A 59 -9.90 34.16 20.07
N GLU A 60 -10.44 35.37 20.12
CA GLU A 60 -10.34 36.35 19.03
C GLU A 60 -8.88 36.72 18.72
N ARG A 61 -8.10 37.01 19.76
CA ARG A 61 -6.66 37.30 19.64
C ARG A 61 -5.92 36.11 19.02
N GLN A 62 -6.18 34.90 19.48
CA GLN A 62 -5.55 33.70 18.94
C GLN A 62 -5.93 33.48 17.47
N GLN A 63 -7.19 33.70 17.09
CA GLN A 63 -7.64 33.60 15.70
C GLN A 63 -6.97 34.65 14.80
N ALA A 64 -6.79 35.88 15.29
CA ALA A 64 -6.07 36.92 14.57
C ALA A 64 -4.58 36.56 14.43
N GLU A 65 -3.96 36.11 15.51
CA GLU A 65 -2.54 35.76 15.54
C GLU A 65 -2.23 34.55 14.66
N ASN A 66 -3.04 33.48 14.71
CA ASN A 66 -2.88 32.32 13.82
C ASN A 66 -2.93 32.71 12.34
N ARG A 67 -3.83 33.62 11.97
CA ARG A 67 -3.91 34.14 10.59
C ARG A 67 -2.67 34.97 10.23
N ARG A 68 -2.21 35.83 11.14
CA ARG A 68 -0.99 36.62 10.97
C ARG A 68 0.24 35.73 10.79
N GLN A 69 0.42 34.73 11.65
CA GLN A 69 1.52 33.77 11.58
C GLN A 69 1.49 32.98 10.28
N ARG A 70 0.32 32.48 9.87
CA ARG A 70 0.17 31.77 8.60
C ARG A 70 0.51 32.65 7.40
N ALA A 71 0.02 33.90 7.38
CA ALA A 71 0.34 34.86 6.32
C ALA A 71 1.84 35.22 6.31
N ALA A 72 2.46 35.38 7.47
CA ALA A 72 3.90 35.59 7.59
C ALA A 72 4.70 34.38 7.08
N GLY A 73 4.27 33.16 7.40
CA GLY A 73 4.87 31.92 6.88
C GLY A 73 4.81 31.86 5.35
N TRP A 74 3.67 32.20 4.75
CA TRP A 74 3.56 32.27 3.29
C TRP A 74 4.47 33.33 2.68
N ARG A 75 4.57 34.53 3.29
CA ARG A 75 5.48 35.58 2.82
C ARG A 75 6.93 35.10 2.84
N ARG A 76 7.39 34.52 3.96
CA ARG A 76 8.75 33.97 4.09
C ARG A 76 9.03 32.84 3.09
N ALA A 77 8.10 31.90 2.91
CA ALA A 77 8.28 30.81 1.96
C ALA A 77 8.33 31.32 0.51
N ARG A 78 7.52 32.33 0.18
CA ARG A 78 7.56 32.98 -1.13
C ARG A 78 8.87 33.74 -1.34
N GLU A 79 9.30 34.54 -0.38
CA GLU A 79 10.59 35.23 -0.43
C GLU A 79 11.73 34.26 -0.74
N ARG A 80 11.82 33.15 -0.01
CA ARG A 80 12.80 32.08 -0.28
C ARG A 80 12.66 31.48 -1.67
N LEU A 81 11.44 31.18 -2.12
CA LEU A 81 11.19 30.66 -3.47
C LEU A 81 11.62 31.65 -4.57
N PHE A 82 11.44 32.96 -4.33
CA PHE A 82 11.78 34.01 -5.29
C PHE A 82 13.26 34.37 -5.29
N ALA A 83 14.03 33.95 -4.29
CA ALA A 83 15.49 34.05 -4.28
C ALA A 83 16.16 33.10 -5.30
N HIS A 84 15.46 32.05 -5.75
CA HIS A 84 15.97 31.13 -6.76
C HIS A 84 15.88 31.70 -8.19
N PRO A 85 16.82 31.35 -9.10
CA PRO A 85 16.72 31.65 -10.52
C PRO A 85 15.40 31.15 -11.13
N THR A 86 14.96 31.79 -12.22
CA THR A 86 13.64 31.50 -12.82
C THR A 86 13.44 30.03 -13.19
N GLY A 87 14.45 29.37 -13.78
CA GLY A 87 14.36 27.96 -14.16
C GLY A 87 14.17 27.04 -12.95
N GLU A 88 14.99 27.21 -11.91
CA GLU A 88 14.90 26.43 -10.67
C GLU A 88 13.56 26.68 -9.97
N ARG A 89 13.13 27.94 -9.85
CA ARG A 89 11.83 28.30 -9.30
C ARG A 89 10.66 27.64 -10.01
N LEU A 90 10.71 27.48 -11.33
CA LEU A 90 9.68 26.76 -12.09
C LEU A 90 9.69 25.26 -11.76
N ALA A 91 10.86 24.64 -11.66
CA ALA A 91 11.01 23.24 -11.24
C ALA A 91 10.47 23.02 -9.82
N ILE A 92 10.84 23.88 -8.87
CA ILE A 92 10.34 23.84 -7.50
C ILE A 92 8.81 24.00 -7.45
N ARG A 93 8.22 24.88 -8.27
CA ARG A 93 6.76 25.03 -8.34
C ARG A 93 6.08 23.79 -8.92
N ALA A 94 6.65 23.18 -9.96
CA ALA A 94 6.14 21.94 -10.53
C ALA A 94 6.21 20.81 -9.51
N LEU A 95 7.34 20.67 -8.84
CA LEU A 95 7.56 19.74 -7.75
C LEU A 95 6.54 19.94 -6.63
N TRP A 96 6.40 21.18 -6.15
CA TRP A 96 5.47 21.52 -5.10
C TRP A 96 4.05 21.11 -5.48
N ARG A 97 3.59 21.27 -6.73
CA ARG A 97 2.24 20.85 -7.15
C ARG A 97 2.03 19.33 -7.08
N ALA A 98 3.04 18.54 -7.46
CA ALA A 98 2.99 17.08 -7.45
C ALA A 98 3.28 16.44 -6.07
N CYS A 99 3.79 17.24 -5.14
CA CYS A 99 4.19 16.79 -3.81
C CYS A 99 3.00 16.26 -2.98
N PRO A 100 3.16 15.13 -2.25
CA PRO A 100 2.10 14.54 -1.43
C PRO A 100 1.79 15.31 -0.13
N TYR A 101 2.63 16.28 0.24
CA TYR A 101 2.48 17.02 1.51
C TYR A 101 1.27 17.97 1.48
N PRO A 102 0.64 18.25 2.63
CA PRO A 102 -0.40 19.29 2.73
C PRO A 102 0.07 20.65 2.20
N ALA A 103 -0.85 21.40 1.60
CA ALA A 103 -0.52 22.73 1.06
C ALA A 103 -0.56 23.81 2.14
N ASP A 104 0.46 23.81 3.01
CA ASP A 104 0.65 24.82 4.04
C ASP A 104 2.08 25.42 3.99
N PRO A 105 2.29 26.62 4.58
CA PRO A 105 3.57 27.32 4.44
C PRO A 105 4.71 26.61 5.17
N SER A 106 4.41 25.79 6.18
CA SER A 106 5.43 25.05 6.92
C SER A 106 6.04 23.95 6.05
N TYR A 107 5.23 23.12 5.39
CA TYR A 107 5.75 22.10 4.46
C TYR A 107 6.45 22.71 3.25
N LEU A 108 5.96 23.83 2.69
CA LEU A 108 6.69 24.52 1.64
C LEU A 108 8.05 25.02 2.16
N GLY A 109 8.08 25.57 3.38
CA GLY A 109 9.32 26.01 4.03
C GLY A 109 10.32 24.87 4.25
N THR A 110 9.84 23.69 4.65
CA THR A 110 10.64 22.46 4.81
C THR A 110 11.16 21.97 3.46
N LEU A 111 10.30 21.88 2.44
CA LEU A 111 10.71 21.49 1.08
C LEU A 111 11.82 22.39 0.54
N LEU A 112 11.66 23.71 0.68
CA LEU A 112 12.69 24.68 0.28
C LEU A 112 13.99 24.51 1.06
N HIS A 113 13.93 24.07 2.31
CA HIS A 113 15.12 23.79 3.11
C HIS A 113 15.80 22.48 2.68
N GLU A 114 15.03 21.44 2.37
CA GLU A 114 15.54 20.16 1.85
C GLU A 114 16.17 20.31 0.48
N ILE A 115 15.63 21.18 -0.37
CA ILE A 115 16.25 21.56 -1.65
C ILE A 115 17.56 22.31 -1.41
N ALA A 116 17.56 23.31 -0.52
CA ALA A 116 18.77 24.07 -0.20
C ALA A 116 19.89 23.21 0.44
N THR A 117 19.52 22.14 1.14
CA THR A 117 20.47 21.18 1.74
C THR A 117 20.85 20.04 0.79
N GLY A 118 20.33 20.03 -0.44
CA GLY A 118 20.63 19.00 -1.45
C GLY A 118 19.99 17.63 -1.19
N ARG A 119 19.08 17.51 -0.20
CA ARG A 119 18.34 16.27 0.04
C ARG A 119 17.33 15.97 -1.06
N ILE A 120 16.81 17.02 -1.70
CA ILE A 120 15.82 16.92 -2.76
C ILE A 120 16.32 17.69 -3.97
N ASP A 121 16.46 16.99 -5.09
CA ASP A 121 16.67 17.63 -6.39
C ASP A 121 15.30 18.02 -7.00
N PRO A 122 15.05 19.31 -7.27
CA PRO A 122 13.84 19.76 -7.96
C PRO A 122 13.62 19.12 -9.34
N ALA A 123 14.69 18.71 -10.03
CA ALA A 123 14.63 18.06 -11.34
C ALA A 123 14.36 16.54 -11.25
N HIS A 124 14.80 15.90 -10.16
CA HIS A 124 14.68 14.45 -9.94
C HIS A 124 14.04 14.14 -8.59
N PRO A 125 12.75 14.46 -8.40
CA PRO A 125 12.13 14.31 -7.11
C PRO A 125 11.87 12.84 -6.75
N PRO A 126 12.02 12.46 -5.46
CA PRO A 126 11.91 11.05 -5.05
C PRO A 126 10.49 10.48 -5.11
N TRP A 127 9.47 11.33 -5.27
CA TRP A 127 8.08 10.92 -5.45
C TRP A 127 7.55 11.12 -6.87
N GLY A 128 8.39 11.61 -7.81
CA GLY A 128 8.03 11.74 -9.21
C GLY A 128 8.22 10.41 -9.93
N GLY A 129 7.15 9.82 -10.46
CA GLY A 129 7.13 8.53 -11.14
C GLY A 129 7.90 8.45 -12.48
N ARG A 130 9.14 8.92 -12.52
CA ARG A 130 10.13 8.62 -13.56
C ARG A 130 11.36 7.93 -12.96
N HIS A 131 11.16 7.05 -11.99
CA HIS A 131 12.01 5.87 -11.98
C HIS A 131 11.62 5.08 -13.22
N THR A 132 12.29 5.34 -14.35
CA THR A 132 12.36 4.37 -15.42
C THR A 132 12.91 3.12 -14.75
N LEU A 133 12.02 2.20 -14.36
CA LEU A 133 12.43 0.89 -13.90
C LEU A 133 13.21 0.34 -15.07
N THR A 134 14.53 0.34 -15.00
CA THR A 134 15.35 -0.43 -15.93
C THR A 134 15.19 -1.84 -15.44
N PRO A 135 14.30 -2.65 -16.05
CA PRO A 135 14.13 -4.00 -15.55
C PRO A 135 15.48 -4.68 -15.76
N ARG A 136 16.00 -5.35 -14.72
CA ARG A 136 17.24 -6.09 -14.84
C ARG A 136 17.03 -7.19 -15.88
N THR A 137 17.59 -6.99 -17.07
CA THR A 137 17.58 -7.95 -18.16
C THR A 137 18.85 -8.77 -18.12
N THR A 138 18.73 -10.07 -18.39
CA THR A 138 19.87 -10.96 -18.62
C THR A 138 19.84 -11.34 -20.09
N PRO A 139 20.45 -10.55 -21.01
CA PRO A 139 20.24 -10.71 -22.45
C PRO A 139 20.93 -11.95 -23.05
N LYS A 140 21.88 -12.57 -22.33
CA LYS A 140 22.60 -13.79 -22.77
C LYS A 140 23.02 -14.66 -21.57
N PRO A 141 22.08 -15.28 -20.85
CA PRO A 141 22.42 -16.13 -19.71
C PRO A 141 23.17 -17.38 -20.17
N ALA A 142 24.23 -17.75 -19.46
CA ALA A 142 24.99 -18.97 -19.70
C ALA A 142 24.34 -20.21 -19.05
N SER A 143 23.57 -20.00 -17.98
CA SER A 143 22.87 -21.03 -17.21
C SER A 143 21.40 -20.67 -16.94
N PHE A 144 20.58 -21.66 -16.59
CA PHE A 144 19.16 -21.46 -16.27
C PHE A 144 19.02 -20.68 -14.96
N THR A 145 19.87 -20.95 -13.98
CA THR A 145 19.85 -20.25 -12.67
C THR A 145 20.29 -18.78 -12.79
N GLU A 146 21.15 -18.45 -13.77
CA GLU A 146 21.50 -17.06 -14.09
C GLU A 146 20.35 -16.31 -14.78
N ALA A 147 19.60 -17.01 -15.64
CA ALA A 147 18.44 -16.45 -16.35
C ALA A 147 17.22 -16.28 -15.44
N PHE A 148 16.99 -17.24 -14.55
CA PHE A 148 15.72 -17.43 -13.84
C PHE A 148 15.94 -17.70 -12.36
N ARG A 149 15.34 -16.86 -11.52
CA ARG A 149 15.30 -17.06 -10.08
C ARG A 149 14.11 -17.94 -9.72
N GLN A 150 14.33 -18.97 -8.91
CA GLN A 150 13.23 -19.75 -8.34
C GLN A 150 12.48 -18.89 -7.30
N ILE A 151 11.17 -18.74 -7.51
CA ILE A 151 10.27 -17.94 -6.65
C ILE A 151 9.33 -18.81 -5.82
N GLY A 152 9.20 -20.10 -6.15
CA GLY A 152 8.34 -21.01 -5.40
C GLY A 152 8.60 -22.48 -5.72
N ARG A 153 8.22 -23.33 -4.78
CA ARG A 153 8.18 -24.80 -4.92
C ARG A 153 6.90 -25.29 -4.25
N ARG A 154 6.16 -26.16 -4.92
CA ARG A 154 5.05 -26.91 -4.31
C ARG A 154 5.07 -28.33 -4.81
N THR A 155 4.57 -29.25 -3.99
CA THR A 155 4.33 -30.63 -4.40
C THR A 155 2.88 -30.74 -4.85
N VAL A 156 2.65 -31.24 -6.06
CA VAL A 156 1.31 -31.44 -6.63
C VAL A 156 1.02 -32.94 -6.73
N GLY A 157 -0.05 -33.39 -6.09
CA GLY A 157 -0.26 -34.81 -5.79
C GLY A 157 0.58 -35.22 -4.57
N GLY A 158 0.20 -36.29 -3.86
CA GLY A 158 0.83 -36.65 -2.58
C GLY A 158 -0.17 -36.98 -1.49
N GLY A 159 -1.01 -37.99 -1.71
CA GLY A 159 -1.82 -38.64 -0.68
C GLY A 159 -1.14 -39.92 -0.17
N PRO A 160 -1.76 -40.66 0.76
CA PRO A 160 -1.17 -41.85 1.40
C PRO A 160 -0.68 -42.94 0.44
N LYS A 161 -1.10 -42.88 -0.83
CA LYS A 161 -0.70 -43.81 -1.88
C LYS A 161 -0.06 -43.14 -3.11
N THR A 162 -0.09 -41.81 -3.28
CA THR A 162 0.51 -41.14 -4.46
C THR A 162 1.87 -40.51 -4.12
N THR A 163 2.89 -40.70 -4.96
CA THR A 163 4.11 -39.88 -4.91
C THR A 163 3.80 -38.53 -5.55
N GLY A 164 4.09 -37.45 -4.83
CA GLY A 164 3.85 -36.10 -5.32
C GLY A 164 4.85 -35.67 -6.40
N ALA A 165 4.37 -34.93 -7.39
CA ALA A 165 5.22 -34.34 -8.42
C ALA A 165 5.67 -32.95 -7.97
N ASP A 166 6.98 -32.68 -8.02
CA ASP A 166 7.52 -31.35 -7.76
C ASP A 166 7.09 -30.38 -8.88
N GLU A 167 6.44 -29.28 -8.47
CA GLU A 167 6.21 -28.10 -9.31
C GLU A 167 7.07 -26.95 -8.80
N ARG A 168 7.87 -26.36 -9.69
CA ARG A 168 8.72 -25.21 -9.39
C ARG A 168 8.29 -24.00 -10.21
N LEU A 169 8.33 -22.84 -9.57
CA LEU A 169 8.01 -21.55 -10.18
C LEU A 169 9.28 -20.72 -10.29
N PHE A 170 9.52 -20.15 -11.46
CA PHE A 170 10.67 -19.28 -11.72
C PHE A 170 10.24 -17.95 -12.34
N CYS A 171 11.04 -16.91 -12.12
CA CYS A 171 10.88 -15.58 -12.70
C CYS A 171 12.21 -15.08 -13.26
N GLY A 172 12.18 -14.46 -14.44
CA GLY A 172 13.36 -13.90 -15.09
C GLY A 172 12.98 -12.92 -16.21
N ASN A 173 13.97 -12.24 -16.77
CA ASN A 173 13.76 -11.29 -17.87
C ASN A 173 14.88 -11.42 -18.91
N LEU A 174 14.51 -11.81 -20.13
CA LEU A 174 15.43 -12.06 -21.25
C LEU A 174 15.55 -10.88 -22.23
N GLY A 175 14.83 -9.78 -22.00
CA GLY A 175 14.86 -8.58 -22.84
C GLY A 175 13.50 -8.23 -23.46
N SER A 176 12.68 -9.22 -23.79
CA SER A 176 11.30 -9.02 -24.29
C SER A 176 10.27 -8.66 -23.20
N GLY A 177 10.63 -8.83 -21.93
CA GLY A 177 9.74 -8.65 -20.79
C GLY A 177 9.98 -9.68 -19.68
N ILE A 178 9.24 -9.50 -18.58
CA ILE A 178 9.29 -10.42 -17.44
C ILE A 178 8.55 -11.71 -17.82
N LEU A 179 9.20 -12.85 -17.57
CA LEU A 179 8.70 -14.19 -17.82
C LEU A 179 8.49 -14.95 -16.51
N PHE A 180 7.38 -15.67 -16.43
CA PHE A 180 7.09 -16.62 -15.35
C PHE A 180 7.05 -18.04 -15.89
N LEU A 181 7.83 -18.93 -15.29
CA LEU A 181 7.98 -20.32 -15.75
C LEU A 181 7.44 -21.26 -14.69
N THR A 182 6.61 -22.21 -15.11
CA THR A 182 6.15 -23.32 -14.28
C THR A 182 6.78 -24.60 -14.79
N SER A 183 7.69 -25.19 -14.01
CA SER A 183 8.34 -26.46 -14.31
C SER A 183 7.67 -27.60 -13.53
N ARG A 184 7.29 -28.69 -14.22
CA ARG A 184 6.68 -29.89 -13.63
C ARG A 184 7.30 -31.15 -14.20
N VAL A 185 7.58 -32.12 -13.34
CA VAL A 185 8.00 -33.46 -13.79
C VAL A 185 6.77 -34.26 -14.22
N ARG A 186 6.87 -34.92 -15.36
CA ARG A 186 5.83 -35.76 -15.97
C ARG A 186 6.41 -37.15 -16.26
N LEU A 187 5.53 -38.16 -16.19
CA LEU A 187 5.86 -39.53 -16.60
C LEU A 187 5.73 -39.65 -18.12
N CYS A 188 6.60 -40.46 -18.73
CA CYS A 188 6.51 -40.76 -20.17
C CYS A 188 5.28 -41.62 -20.49
N GLU A 189 4.94 -42.57 -19.62
CA GLU A 189 3.75 -43.39 -19.76
C GLU A 189 2.61 -42.83 -18.90
N PRO A 190 1.44 -42.46 -19.48
CA PRO A 190 0.33 -41.90 -18.72
C PRO A 190 -0.37 -42.91 -17.78
N ASN A 191 -0.19 -44.21 -18.04
CA ASN A 191 -0.72 -45.31 -17.23
C ASN A 191 0.30 -45.83 -16.21
N GLU A 192 1.55 -45.39 -16.33
CA GLU A 192 2.57 -45.65 -15.33
C GLU A 192 2.30 -44.71 -14.16
N SER A 193 2.25 -45.31 -12.98
CA SER A 193 1.97 -44.59 -11.75
C SER A 193 3.29 -44.54 -10.98
N PHE A 194 3.53 -43.47 -10.22
CA PHE A 194 4.70 -43.35 -9.33
C PHE A 194 4.73 -44.41 -8.18
N TYR A 195 4.04 -45.54 -8.34
CA TYR A 195 3.59 -46.46 -7.30
C TYR A 195 4.38 -47.75 -7.16
N THR A 196 5.40 -48.03 -7.97
CA THR A 196 6.20 -49.23 -7.71
C THR A 196 7.27 -48.90 -6.67
N SER A 197 6.95 -49.18 -5.40
CA SER A 197 7.99 -49.44 -4.42
C SER A 197 8.84 -50.58 -4.97
N SER A 198 10.16 -50.39 -4.93
CA SER A 198 11.16 -51.31 -5.48
C SER A 198 11.06 -52.75 -4.96
N ASN A 199 10.31 -53.00 -3.87
CA ASN A 199 10.24 -54.27 -3.17
C ASN A 199 9.08 -55.19 -3.57
N HIS A 200 8.16 -54.76 -4.47
CA HIS A 200 7.06 -55.61 -4.96
C HIS A 200 7.05 -55.76 -6.49
N ARG A 201 8.22 -55.88 -7.11
CA ARG A 201 8.32 -56.18 -8.54
C ARG A 201 7.95 -57.66 -8.79
N LEU A 202 6.86 -57.90 -9.51
CA LEU A 202 6.67 -59.17 -10.22
C LEU A 202 7.80 -59.30 -11.24
N ARG A 203 8.34 -60.52 -11.39
CA ARG A 203 9.60 -60.83 -12.09
C ARG A 203 9.64 -60.33 -13.55
N ASP A 204 8.48 -59.98 -14.14
CA ASP A 204 8.29 -59.49 -15.52
C ASP A 204 7.55 -58.14 -15.62
N SER A 205 7.41 -57.36 -14.54
CA SER A 205 6.72 -56.06 -14.60
C SER A 205 7.55 -55.02 -15.36
N HIS A 206 7.00 -54.48 -16.45
CA HIS A 206 7.59 -53.39 -17.25
C HIS A 206 7.39 -52.00 -16.62
N VAL A 207 6.69 -51.94 -15.48
CA VAL A 207 6.36 -50.71 -14.74
C VAL A 207 7.61 -50.15 -14.06
N GLY A 208 7.95 -48.90 -14.38
CA GLY A 208 9.16 -48.18 -13.95
C GLY A 208 10.25 -48.09 -15.01
N ARG A 209 10.03 -48.57 -16.25
CA ARG A 209 10.95 -48.37 -17.38
C ARG A 209 10.67 -47.07 -18.14
N GLY A 210 9.48 -46.49 -17.99
CA GLY A 210 9.15 -45.21 -18.59
C GLY A 210 9.99 -44.11 -17.94
N GLY A 211 10.76 -43.40 -18.76
CA GLY A 211 11.53 -42.26 -18.31
C GLY A 211 10.63 -41.15 -17.72
N HIS A 212 11.26 -40.14 -17.15
CA HIS A 212 10.58 -38.91 -16.73
C HIS A 212 10.97 -37.78 -17.68
N TRP A 213 10.07 -36.84 -17.93
CA TRP A 213 10.36 -35.61 -18.68
C TRP A 213 9.89 -34.39 -17.91
N VAL A 214 10.42 -33.21 -18.25
CA VAL A 214 10.09 -31.93 -17.59
C VAL A 214 9.26 -31.07 -18.53
N ASP A 215 8.04 -30.71 -18.10
CA ASP A 215 7.16 -29.73 -18.76
C ASP A 215 7.40 -28.35 -18.17
N ILE A 216 7.89 -27.41 -18.99
CA ILE A 216 8.03 -26.00 -18.63
C ILE A 216 7.00 -25.19 -19.41
N VAL A 217 6.09 -24.56 -18.67
CA VAL A 217 5.10 -23.63 -19.21
C VAL A 217 5.57 -22.20 -18.99
N VAL A 218 5.72 -21.44 -20.07
CA VAL A 218 6.18 -20.04 -20.04
C VAL A 218 5.00 -19.09 -20.16
N ARG A 219 4.88 -18.14 -19.23
CA ARG A 219 3.92 -17.03 -19.24
C ARG A 219 4.65 -15.69 -19.39
N GLY A 220 4.11 -14.80 -20.21
CA GLY A 220 4.70 -13.48 -20.51
C GLY A 220 5.01 -13.29 -22.00
N THR A 221 5.49 -12.10 -22.36
CA THR A 221 5.93 -11.76 -23.72
C THR A 221 7.23 -12.49 -24.04
N CYS A 222 7.16 -13.56 -24.82
CA CYS A 222 8.30 -14.42 -25.13
C CYS A 222 8.36 -14.67 -26.64
N SER A 223 9.50 -14.40 -27.26
CA SER A 223 9.82 -14.70 -28.67
C SER A 223 10.17 -16.18 -28.86
N ASP A 224 10.14 -16.68 -30.11
CA ASP A 224 10.45 -18.09 -30.39
C ASP A 224 11.92 -18.41 -30.08
N ALA A 225 12.81 -17.43 -30.32
CA ALA A 225 14.22 -17.52 -29.95
C ALA A 225 14.41 -17.69 -28.43
N GLU A 226 13.63 -16.97 -27.61
CA GLU A 226 13.68 -17.10 -26.15
C GLU A 226 13.15 -18.45 -25.66
N LEU A 227 12.12 -19.03 -26.30
CA LEU A 227 11.67 -20.39 -25.97
C LEU A 227 12.75 -21.44 -26.23
N ILE A 228 13.44 -21.32 -27.37
CA ILE A 228 14.54 -22.21 -27.73
C ILE A 228 15.68 -22.06 -26.72
N LEU A 229 16.00 -20.82 -26.33
CA LEU A 229 16.99 -20.53 -25.30
C LEU A 229 16.61 -21.15 -23.95
N ILE A 230 15.37 -20.96 -23.47
CA ILE A 230 14.87 -21.55 -22.23
C ILE A 230 15.01 -23.07 -22.25
N ARG A 231 14.61 -23.72 -23.35
CA ARG A 231 14.74 -25.18 -23.52
C ARG A 231 16.18 -25.62 -23.44
N ARG A 232 17.08 -24.93 -24.15
CA ARG A 232 18.52 -25.24 -24.14
C ARG A 232 19.12 -25.11 -22.74
N LEU A 233 18.79 -24.05 -22.01
CA LEU A 233 19.30 -23.84 -20.66
C LEU A 233 18.79 -24.88 -19.68
N ALA A 234 17.48 -25.15 -19.68
CA ALA A 234 16.88 -26.16 -18.82
C ALA A 234 17.41 -27.57 -19.12
N GLN A 235 17.58 -27.92 -20.40
CA GLN A 235 18.10 -29.24 -20.81
C GLN A 235 19.57 -29.46 -20.43
N ARG A 236 20.37 -28.39 -20.25
CA ARG A 236 21.76 -28.51 -19.79
C ARG A 236 21.86 -28.79 -18.29
N GLU A 237 20.87 -28.37 -17.51
CA GLU A 237 20.83 -28.54 -16.06
C GLU A 237 20.01 -29.76 -15.61
N ASP A 238 19.17 -30.32 -16.49
CA ASP A 238 18.36 -31.51 -16.21
C ASP A 238 18.71 -32.64 -17.19
N THR A 239 18.98 -33.84 -16.65
CA THR A 239 19.30 -35.04 -17.44
C THR A 239 18.06 -35.64 -18.11
N ARG A 240 16.86 -35.23 -17.70
CA ARG A 240 15.58 -35.67 -18.27
C ARG A 240 15.27 -34.88 -19.54
N PRO A 241 14.52 -35.45 -20.51
CA PRO A 241 14.03 -34.68 -21.64
C PRO A 241 13.18 -33.48 -21.18
N VAL A 242 13.50 -32.28 -21.66
CA VAL A 242 12.77 -31.05 -21.34
C VAL A 242 11.93 -30.59 -22.52
N ARG A 243 10.65 -30.33 -22.26
CA ARG A 243 9.71 -29.71 -23.20
C ARG A 243 9.29 -28.35 -22.67
N VAL A 244 9.42 -27.33 -23.51
CA VAL A 244 9.04 -25.96 -23.19
C VAL A 244 7.89 -25.55 -24.11
N ARG A 245 6.85 -24.94 -23.54
CA ARG A 245 5.71 -24.44 -24.30
C ARG A 245 5.21 -23.11 -23.73
N ARG A 246 4.66 -22.27 -24.60
CA ARG A 246 3.94 -21.07 -24.15
C ARG A 246 2.64 -21.48 -23.48
N SER A 247 2.30 -20.78 -22.41
CA SER A 247 0.92 -20.71 -21.95
C SER A 247 0.13 -20.02 -23.05
N LEU A 248 -0.69 -20.78 -23.79
CA LEU A 248 -1.73 -20.18 -24.60
C LEU A 248 -2.62 -19.40 -23.63
N GLY A 249 -2.61 -18.08 -23.72
CA GLY A 249 -3.44 -17.25 -22.87
C GLY A 249 -4.90 -17.58 -23.12
N SER A 250 -5.54 -18.32 -22.20
CA SER A 250 -6.91 -17.99 -21.85
C SER A 250 -6.83 -16.68 -21.10
N ALA A 251 -6.97 -15.58 -21.83
CA ALA A 251 -7.15 -14.23 -21.27
C ALA A 251 -8.41 -14.12 -20.38
N ARG A 252 -9.16 -15.23 -20.15
CA ARG A 252 -10.38 -15.29 -19.34
C ARG A 252 -10.21 -15.95 -17.97
N GLU A 253 -9.07 -16.54 -17.64
CA GLU A 253 -8.86 -17.15 -16.31
C GLU A 253 -8.30 -16.16 -15.28
N SER A 254 -7.47 -15.21 -15.71
CA SER A 254 -6.96 -14.14 -14.84
C SER A 254 -8.07 -13.19 -14.37
N GLU A 255 -9.08 -12.90 -15.19
CA GLU A 255 -10.26 -12.13 -14.76
C GLU A 255 -11.17 -12.94 -13.81
N ARG A 256 -11.31 -14.26 -14.01
CA ARG A 256 -12.12 -15.13 -13.12
C ARG A 256 -11.45 -15.46 -11.79
N GLU A 257 -10.13 -15.33 -11.70
CA GLU A 257 -9.39 -15.48 -10.44
C GLU A 257 -9.35 -14.16 -9.66
N CYS A 258 -9.36 -13.00 -10.33
CA CYS A 258 -9.61 -11.70 -9.71
C CYS A 258 -11.05 -11.57 -9.17
N LEU A 259 -12.08 -11.95 -9.95
CA LEU A 259 -13.48 -11.87 -9.51
C LEU A 259 -13.82 -12.87 -8.38
N ARG A 260 -13.16 -14.02 -8.32
CA ARG A 260 -13.31 -14.98 -7.19
C ARG A 260 -12.58 -14.53 -5.91
N GLY A 261 -11.67 -13.57 -6.01
CA GLY A 261 -11.05 -12.91 -4.87
C GLY A 261 -11.94 -11.83 -4.25
N GLU A 262 -12.79 -11.18 -5.07
CA GLU A 262 -13.74 -10.16 -4.61
C GLU A 262 -15.00 -10.76 -3.97
N ASP A 263 -15.54 -11.87 -4.50
CA ASP A 263 -16.73 -12.53 -3.93
C ASP A 263 -16.47 -13.15 -2.55
N ARG A 264 -15.23 -13.53 -2.22
CA ARG A 264 -14.87 -14.01 -0.86
C ARG A 264 -14.71 -12.89 0.16
N ALA A 265 -14.55 -11.64 -0.28
CA ALA A 265 -14.57 -10.47 0.60
C ALA A 265 -15.99 -9.93 0.82
N ALA A 266 -16.94 -10.25 -0.08
CA ALA A 266 -18.32 -9.79 -0.02
C ALA A 266 -19.28 -10.69 0.79
N SER A 267 -18.88 -11.91 1.19
CA SER A 267 -19.74 -12.83 1.98
C SER A 267 -19.51 -12.80 3.50
N ARG A 268 -18.91 -11.74 4.06
CA ARG A 268 -19.05 -11.45 5.50
C ARG A 268 -20.26 -10.54 5.69
N GLU A 269 -21.43 -11.16 5.74
CA GLU A 269 -22.65 -10.53 6.26
C GLU A 269 -22.40 -10.00 7.68
N PRO A 270 -22.80 -8.76 7.98
CA PRO A 270 -22.89 -8.25 9.34
C PRO A 270 -24.20 -8.73 9.98
N ASP A 271 -24.07 -9.20 11.22
CA ASP A 271 -25.18 -9.60 12.09
C ASP A 271 -26.32 -8.56 12.10
N HIS A 272 -27.51 -9.03 11.72
CA HIS A 272 -28.76 -8.34 11.94
C HIS A 272 -29.13 -8.38 13.43
N ALA A 273 -28.97 -7.24 14.12
CA ALA A 273 -29.74 -6.93 15.32
C ALA A 273 -30.86 -5.96 14.94
N THR A 274 -32.07 -6.50 14.86
CA THR A 274 -33.35 -5.78 14.81
C THR A 274 -33.55 -4.91 16.04
N ASP A 275 -33.83 -3.62 15.88
CA ASP A 275 -34.63 -2.90 16.87
C ASP A 275 -35.53 -1.82 16.25
N ARG A 276 -36.83 -2.15 16.30
CA ARG A 276 -38.01 -1.30 16.54
C ARG A 276 -38.16 0.03 15.79
N THR A 277 -39.00 -0.07 14.77
CA THR A 277 -39.90 1.00 14.31
C THR A 277 -40.93 1.34 15.39
N ALA A 278 -41.03 2.62 15.76
CA ALA A 278 -42.23 3.22 16.35
C ALA A 278 -42.31 4.71 15.94
N PRO A 279 -43.51 5.31 15.84
CA PRO A 279 -43.82 6.33 14.85
C PRO A 279 -43.80 7.77 15.39
N CYS A 280 -43.58 8.72 14.49
CA CYS A 280 -43.84 10.15 14.71
C CYS A 280 -45.36 10.42 14.60
N PRO A 281 -45.96 11.25 15.47
CA PRO A 281 -47.33 11.71 15.29
C PRO A 281 -47.40 12.91 14.34
N ASN A 282 -48.31 12.83 13.37
CA ASN A 282 -48.79 13.95 12.57
C ASN A 282 -49.66 14.87 13.44
N HIS A 283 -49.34 16.16 13.45
CA HIS A 283 -50.32 17.22 13.73
C HIS A 283 -50.84 17.74 12.40
N SER A 284 -52.15 17.59 12.19
CA SER A 284 -52.91 18.22 11.12
C SER A 284 -53.95 19.15 11.72
N ALA A 285 -54.02 20.35 11.14
CA ALA A 285 -55.18 21.21 10.94
C ALA A 285 -55.84 21.92 12.16
N SER A 286 -55.67 23.24 12.11
CA SER A 286 -56.47 24.35 12.65
C SER A 286 -57.99 24.24 12.41
N PRO A 287 -58.82 25.06 13.12
CA PRO A 287 -60.28 25.03 13.01
C PRO A 287 -60.84 25.29 11.61
#